data_AF-A0A0R0A3N7-F1
#
_entry.id   AF-A0A0R0A3N7-F1
#
_cell.length_a   1.000
_cell.length_b   1.000
_cell.length_c   1.000
_cell.angle_alpha   90.00
_cell.angle_beta   90.00
_cell.angle_gamma   90.00
#
_symmetry.space_group_name_H-M   'P 1'
#
loop_
_entity.id
_entity.type
_entity.pdbx_description
1 polymer ?
#
loop_
_entity_poly.entity_id
_entity_poly.type
_entity_poly.pdbx_seq_one_letter_code
_entity_poly.pdbx_strand_id
1 'polypeptide(L)'
;MNCDINSIFYNGKSLSVEVYKNSEVDFAFYVLMGDKKLDSKWYSFNDISILNIPLEPKITYSLILFFRPRSEKTKEDEKIVRKFFFKIDTNGNSSIINEEVLHETEFFKISEYNQDSDTTFITFNSAHTDKSSDPFGGGFILSQGWNLISVRKHNRNPYQELSLQNFKDIVGPKVSQKKVFTYGTSLGGYSSIYYGGVVNATIIAGAPKLSLITNSNIRYRHIEYKHISIKDTIKSINPVYIIYDPLVSGDVNFIKKHILSGYPQAKFLPVKGGTHLVIKKLLEKGIIKDTIIDLVNNNIFEATNRIITS
;
A
#
# COMPACT_ATOMS: atom_id res chain seq x y z
N MET A 1 -14.64 -3.89 -21.16
CA MET A 1 -15.99 -3.63 -20.62
C MET A 1 -15.86 -2.36 -19.78
N ASN A 2 -16.55 -1.28 -20.16
CA ASN A 2 -16.49 -0.01 -19.42
C ASN A 2 -17.46 -0.10 -18.24
N CYS A 3 -16.98 -0.66 -17.14
CA CYS A 3 -17.70 -0.73 -15.89
C CYS A 3 -16.94 0.07 -14.84
N ASP A 4 -17.56 1.12 -14.31
CA ASP A 4 -16.94 2.03 -13.35
C ASP A 4 -17.96 2.62 -12.38
N ILE A 5 -17.50 3.28 -11.34
CA ILE A 5 -18.36 4.03 -10.43
C ILE A 5 -18.81 5.35 -11.07
N ASN A 6 -20.09 5.69 -10.95
CA ASN A 6 -20.59 7.02 -11.30
C ASN A 6 -20.54 7.92 -10.08
N SER A 7 -21.24 7.52 -9.01
CA SER A 7 -21.40 8.34 -7.82
C SER A 7 -21.53 7.49 -6.56
N ILE A 8 -21.14 8.07 -5.43
CA ILE A 8 -21.43 7.57 -4.09
C ILE A 8 -22.14 8.70 -3.36
N PHE A 9 -23.30 8.40 -2.77
CA PHE A 9 -24.06 9.34 -1.96
C PHE A 9 -24.40 8.74 -0.60
N TYR A 10 -24.22 9.52 0.46
CA TYR A 10 -24.62 9.15 1.83
C TYR A 10 -25.56 10.20 2.40
N ASN A 11 -26.67 9.77 3.00
CA ASN A 11 -27.69 10.66 3.57
C ASN A 11 -27.78 10.60 5.12
N GLY A 12 -26.75 10.05 5.79
CA GLY A 12 -26.76 9.83 7.24
C GLY A 12 -27.34 8.48 7.69
N LYS A 13 -27.96 7.71 6.78
CA LYS A 13 -28.53 6.38 7.09
C LYS A 13 -28.19 5.31 6.06
N SER A 14 -28.17 5.68 4.79
CA SER A 14 -27.98 4.77 3.67
C SER A 14 -26.90 5.28 2.72
N LEU A 15 -26.07 4.36 2.24
CA LEU A 15 -25.13 4.55 1.16
C LEU A 15 -25.79 4.12 -0.15
N SER A 16 -25.89 5.05 -1.09
CA SER A 16 -26.28 4.79 -2.47
C SER A 16 -25.02 4.71 -3.33
N VAL A 17 -24.89 3.64 -4.10
CA VAL A 17 -23.81 3.43 -5.06
C VAL A 17 -24.41 3.34 -6.45
N GLU A 18 -23.95 4.22 -7.33
CA GLU A 18 -24.32 4.26 -8.74
C GLU A 18 -23.12 3.90 -9.61
N VAL A 19 -23.33 3.07 -10.63
CA VAL A 19 -22.28 2.60 -11.52
C VAL A 19 -22.61 2.89 -12.98
N TYR A 20 -21.57 3.13 -13.78
CA TYR A 20 -21.65 3.01 -15.22
C TYR A 20 -21.42 1.56 -15.61
N LYS A 21 -22.36 0.93 -16.33
CA LYS A 21 -22.22 -0.44 -16.83
C LYS A 21 -23.06 -0.66 -18.09
N ASN A 22 -22.72 -1.69 -18.85
CA ASN A 22 -23.56 -2.17 -19.94
C ASN A 22 -24.83 -2.85 -19.41
N SER A 23 -25.90 -2.86 -20.20
CA SER A 23 -27.19 -3.48 -19.83
C SER A 23 -27.09 -5.00 -19.59
N GLU A 24 -26.07 -5.66 -20.11
CA GLU A 24 -25.83 -7.10 -19.96
C GLU A 24 -24.98 -7.46 -18.73
N VAL A 25 -24.65 -6.47 -17.90
CA VAL A 25 -23.79 -6.63 -16.74
C VAL A 25 -24.60 -6.39 -15.47
N ASP A 26 -24.41 -7.27 -14.50
CA ASP A 26 -24.86 -7.05 -13.13
C ASP A 26 -23.69 -6.61 -12.27
N PHE A 27 -23.97 -5.87 -11.20
CA PHE A 27 -22.95 -5.51 -10.22
C PHE A 27 -23.36 -5.83 -8.78
N ALA A 28 -22.38 -6.18 -7.97
CA ALA A 28 -22.49 -6.36 -6.53
C ALA A 28 -21.39 -5.52 -5.86
N PHE A 29 -21.55 -5.22 -4.57
CA PHE A 29 -20.50 -4.55 -3.83
C PHE A 29 -20.51 -4.86 -2.35
N TYR A 30 -19.40 -4.55 -1.69
CA TYR A 30 -19.37 -4.43 -0.24
C TYR A 30 -18.51 -3.24 0.20
N VAL A 31 -18.77 -2.80 1.42
CA VAL A 31 -18.06 -1.68 2.04
C VAL A 31 -17.17 -2.21 3.15
N LEU A 32 -15.93 -1.75 3.19
CA LEU A 32 -14.96 -2.04 4.24
C LEU A 32 -14.62 -0.78 5.04
N MET A 33 -14.44 -0.94 6.35
CA MET A 33 -13.73 0.01 7.20
C MET A 33 -12.38 -0.61 7.58
N GLY A 34 -11.31 -0.14 6.94
CA GLY A 34 -10.04 -0.86 6.92
C GLY A 34 -10.22 -2.23 6.27
N ASP A 35 -10.11 -3.30 7.06
CA ASP A 35 -10.25 -4.70 6.61
C ASP A 35 -11.57 -5.33 7.08
N LYS A 36 -12.36 -4.61 7.88
CA LYS A 36 -13.64 -5.10 8.40
C LYS A 36 -14.74 -4.84 7.38
N LYS A 37 -15.35 -5.91 6.86
CA LYS A 37 -16.57 -5.82 6.05
C LYS A 37 -17.72 -5.30 6.91
N LEU A 38 -18.31 -4.18 6.50
CA LEU A 38 -19.45 -3.58 7.17
C LEU A 38 -20.76 -4.22 6.69
N ASP A 39 -21.00 -4.21 5.38
CA ASP A 39 -22.17 -4.83 4.76
C ASP A 39 -21.93 -5.03 3.25
N SER A 40 -22.85 -5.70 2.57
CA SER A 40 -22.79 -6.00 1.13
C SER A 40 -24.13 -5.94 0.45
N LYS A 41 -24.11 -5.52 -0.82
CA LYS A 41 -25.23 -5.69 -1.74
C LYS A 41 -24.92 -6.80 -2.74
N TRP A 42 -25.85 -7.75 -2.85
CA TRP A 42 -25.83 -8.77 -3.90
C TRP A 42 -26.18 -8.18 -5.27
N TYR A 43 -25.95 -8.98 -6.31
CA TYR A 43 -26.08 -8.56 -7.70
C TYR A 43 -27.39 -7.85 -8.00
N SER A 44 -27.27 -6.65 -8.56
CA SER A 44 -28.37 -5.83 -9.01
C SER A 44 -28.28 -5.63 -10.52
N PHE A 45 -29.45 -5.68 -11.15
CA PHE A 45 -29.64 -5.36 -12.56
C PHE A 45 -29.71 -3.85 -12.81
N ASN A 46 -30.15 -3.09 -11.80
CA ASN A 46 -30.22 -1.63 -11.85
C ASN A 46 -28.81 -1.03 -11.85
N ASP A 47 -28.69 0.22 -12.30
CA ASP A 47 -27.42 0.96 -12.27
C ASP A 47 -27.18 1.61 -10.88
N ILE A 48 -28.22 1.68 -10.06
CA ILE A 48 -28.18 2.19 -8.68
C ILE A 48 -28.51 1.05 -7.71
N SER A 49 -27.74 0.97 -6.63
CA SER A 49 -27.99 0.05 -5.53
C SER A 49 -27.75 0.72 -4.18
N ILE A 50 -28.66 0.47 -3.24
CA ILE A 50 -28.67 1.12 -1.92
C ILE A 50 -28.37 0.09 -0.82
N LEU A 51 -27.53 0.50 0.12
CA LEU A 51 -27.09 -0.24 1.30
C LEU A 51 -27.36 0.59 2.56
N ASN A 52 -28.12 0.04 3.51
CA ASN A 52 -28.46 0.74 4.75
C ASN A 52 -27.36 0.48 5.79
N ILE A 53 -26.34 1.32 5.82
CA ILE A 53 -25.20 1.19 6.71
C ILE A 53 -24.94 2.48 7.48
N PRO A 54 -24.73 2.39 8.81
CA PRO A 54 -24.24 3.53 9.58
C PRO A 54 -22.77 3.76 9.21
N LEU A 55 -22.47 4.93 8.67
CA LEU A 55 -21.12 5.36 8.35
C LEU A 55 -20.80 6.62 9.15
N GLU A 56 -19.65 6.60 9.79
CA GLU A 56 -19.15 7.71 10.58
C GLU A 56 -18.41 8.73 9.70
N PRO A 57 -18.61 10.04 9.94
CA PRO A 57 -17.83 11.11 9.32
C PRO A 57 -16.32 11.00 9.61
N LYS A 58 -15.50 11.59 8.73
CA LYS A 58 -14.03 11.64 8.81
C LYS A 58 -13.32 10.27 8.76
N ILE A 59 -14.06 9.21 8.48
CA ILE A 59 -13.50 7.89 8.21
C ILE A 59 -13.43 7.68 6.69
N THR A 60 -12.30 7.14 6.22
CA THR A 60 -12.17 6.65 4.86
C THR A 60 -12.53 5.17 4.78
N TYR A 61 -13.43 4.85 3.87
CA TYR A 61 -13.94 3.51 3.58
C TYR A 61 -13.38 3.00 2.26
N SER A 62 -13.41 1.68 2.07
CA SER A 62 -13.19 1.06 0.76
C SER A 62 -14.49 0.49 0.23
N LEU A 63 -14.81 0.77 -1.03
CA LEU A 63 -15.89 0.13 -1.78
C LEU A 63 -15.28 -0.88 -2.74
N ILE A 64 -15.64 -2.17 -2.60
CA ILE A 64 -15.23 -3.22 -3.53
C ILE A 64 -16.41 -3.54 -4.43
N LEU A 65 -16.25 -3.26 -5.72
CA LEU A 65 -17.23 -3.48 -6.77
C LEU A 65 -16.89 -4.74 -7.57
N PHE A 66 -17.91 -5.54 -7.84
CA PHE A 66 -17.85 -6.76 -8.63
C PHE A 66 -18.78 -6.64 -9.82
N PHE A 67 -18.27 -6.87 -11.02
CA PHE A 67 -19.08 -6.93 -12.24
C PHE A 67 -19.08 -8.35 -12.79
N ARG A 68 -20.23 -8.80 -13.30
CA ARG A 68 -20.36 -10.06 -14.03
C ARG A 68 -21.32 -9.94 -15.22
N PRO A 69 -21.10 -10.68 -16.32
CA PRO A 69 -22.11 -10.89 -17.35
C PRO A 69 -23.36 -11.57 -16.78
N ARG A 70 -24.55 -11.18 -17.25
CA ARG A 70 -25.83 -11.78 -16.84
C ARG A 70 -26.00 -13.23 -17.26
N SER A 71 -25.41 -13.60 -18.40
CA SER A 71 -25.46 -14.95 -18.94
C SER A 71 -24.68 -15.96 -18.07
N GLU A 72 -23.82 -15.48 -17.17
CA GLU A 72 -22.92 -16.32 -16.42
C GLU A 72 -23.40 -16.58 -15.00
N LYS A 73 -23.43 -17.86 -14.61
CA LYS A 73 -23.37 -18.30 -13.21
C LYS A 73 -21.90 -18.32 -12.75
N THR A 74 -21.18 -17.23 -12.98
CA THR A 74 -19.74 -17.13 -12.73
C THR A 74 -19.40 -17.35 -11.25
N LYS A 75 -18.26 -18.02 -11.01
CA LYS A 75 -17.65 -18.10 -9.69
C LYS A 75 -17.03 -16.74 -9.32
N GLU A 76 -16.75 -16.52 -8.04
CA GLU A 76 -16.29 -15.20 -7.54
C GLU A 76 -14.95 -14.72 -8.11
N ASP A 77 -14.11 -15.65 -8.50
CA ASP A 77 -12.75 -15.48 -9.02
C ASP A 77 -12.71 -15.00 -10.49
N GLU A 78 -13.81 -15.09 -11.23
CA GLU A 78 -13.90 -14.67 -12.64
C GLU A 78 -14.44 -13.25 -12.80
N LYS A 79 -14.68 -12.54 -11.69
CA LYS A 79 -15.33 -11.22 -11.66
C LYS A 79 -14.33 -10.11 -11.87
N ILE A 80 -14.74 -9.07 -12.59
CA ILE A 80 -13.99 -7.81 -12.61
C ILE A 80 -14.16 -7.15 -11.25
N VAL A 81 -13.06 -7.06 -10.50
CA VAL A 81 -13.02 -6.38 -9.20
C VAL A 81 -12.46 -4.97 -9.38
N ARG A 82 -13.14 -3.99 -8.81
CA ARG A 82 -12.68 -2.60 -8.70
C ARG A 82 -12.75 -2.18 -7.25
N LYS A 83 -11.75 -1.42 -6.82
CA LYS A 83 -11.67 -0.89 -5.46
C LYS A 83 -11.58 0.61 -5.50
N PHE A 84 -12.48 1.25 -4.77
CA PHE A 84 -12.52 2.69 -4.60
C PHE A 84 -12.36 3.03 -3.13
N PHE A 85 -11.74 4.16 -2.86
CA PHE A 85 -11.71 4.74 -1.52
C PHE A 85 -12.63 5.94 -1.50
N PHE A 86 -13.39 6.11 -0.43
CA PHE A 86 -14.26 7.28 -0.27
C PHE A 86 -14.32 7.71 1.19
N LYS A 87 -14.54 9.00 1.41
CA LYS A 87 -14.72 9.59 2.74
C LYS A 87 -16.09 10.25 2.85
N ILE A 88 -16.55 10.41 4.08
CA ILE A 88 -17.75 11.17 4.42
C ILE A 88 -17.31 12.37 5.25
N ASP A 89 -17.65 13.58 4.83
CA ASP A 89 -17.34 14.79 5.58
C ASP A 89 -18.27 14.98 6.79
N THR A 90 -18.04 16.02 7.59
CA THR A 90 -18.87 16.34 8.76
C THR A 90 -20.31 16.72 8.43
N ASN A 91 -20.59 17.08 7.18
CA ASN A 91 -21.91 17.43 6.69
C ASN A 91 -22.63 16.23 6.07
N GLY A 92 -21.99 15.05 6.07
CA GLY A 92 -22.52 13.83 5.47
C GLY A 92 -22.25 13.70 3.97
N ASN A 93 -21.54 14.63 3.33
CA ASN A 93 -21.22 14.53 1.92
C ASN A 93 -20.15 13.46 1.70
N SER A 94 -20.39 12.58 0.74
CA SER A 94 -19.41 11.57 0.31
C SER A 94 -18.55 12.08 -0.83
N SER A 95 -17.24 11.79 -0.78
CA SER A 95 -16.30 12.09 -1.87
C SER A 95 -15.38 10.90 -2.11
N ILE A 96 -15.20 10.54 -3.39
CA ILE A 96 -14.25 9.51 -3.81
C ILE A 96 -12.83 10.08 -3.74
N ILE A 97 -11.90 9.29 -3.22
CA ILE A 97 -10.47 9.60 -3.24
C ILE A 97 -9.91 8.96 -4.51
N ASN A 98 -9.66 9.80 -5.51
CA ASN A 98 -9.24 9.35 -6.84
C ASN A 98 -7.76 8.97 -6.86
N GLU A 99 -7.43 7.99 -7.70
CA GLU A 99 -6.06 7.69 -8.09
C GLU A 99 -5.64 8.61 -9.23
N GLU A 100 -4.69 9.50 -9.00
CA GLU A 100 -4.01 10.27 -10.05
C GLU A 100 -2.75 9.52 -10.49
N VAL A 101 -2.60 9.25 -11.79
CA VAL A 101 -1.38 8.63 -12.31
C VAL A 101 -0.33 9.73 -12.53
N LEU A 102 0.71 9.73 -11.69
CA LEU A 102 1.82 10.69 -11.79
C LEU A 102 2.78 10.31 -12.93
N HIS A 103 3.04 9.02 -13.06
CA HIS A 103 3.92 8.49 -14.11
C HIS A 103 3.65 7.01 -14.34
N GLU A 104 3.67 6.58 -15.59
CA GLU A 104 3.55 5.16 -15.93
C GLU A 104 4.44 4.81 -17.12
N THR A 105 5.18 3.72 -16.98
CA THR A 105 5.95 3.07 -18.05
C THR A 105 5.48 1.63 -18.22
N GLU A 106 6.07 0.88 -19.14
CA GLU A 106 5.84 -0.57 -19.20
C GLU A 106 6.28 -1.29 -17.90
N PHE A 107 7.26 -0.74 -17.17
CA PHE A 107 7.92 -1.39 -16.03
C PHE A 107 7.39 -0.99 -14.67
N PHE A 108 6.78 0.20 -14.52
CA PHE A 108 6.26 0.66 -13.24
C PHE A 108 5.17 1.71 -13.41
N LYS A 109 4.40 1.90 -12.34
CA LYS A 109 3.37 2.94 -12.19
C LYS A 109 3.56 3.64 -10.86
N ILE A 110 3.55 4.96 -10.88
CA ILE A 110 3.51 5.82 -9.70
C ILE A 110 2.18 6.56 -9.73
N SER A 111 1.38 6.39 -8.68
CA SER A 111 0.10 7.08 -8.54
C SER A 111 -0.06 7.72 -7.17
N GLU A 112 -0.88 8.76 -7.11
CA GLU A 112 -1.20 9.53 -5.91
C GLU A 112 -2.68 9.40 -5.54
N TYR A 113 -2.94 9.30 -4.24
CA TYR A 113 -4.24 9.44 -3.62
C TYR A 113 -4.11 10.58 -2.61
N ASN A 114 -4.48 11.78 -3.04
CA ASN A 114 -4.36 12.99 -2.22
C ASN A 114 -5.60 13.15 -1.32
N GLN A 115 -5.36 13.39 -0.02
CA GLN A 115 -6.39 13.71 0.96
C GLN A 115 -6.16 15.09 1.60
N ASP A 116 -5.25 15.89 1.03
CA ASP A 116 -4.81 17.20 1.53
C ASP A 116 -4.21 17.16 2.94
N SER A 117 -3.54 16.05 3.25
CA SER A 117 -2.85 15.84 4.54
C SER A 117 -1.40 16.34 4.51
N ASP A 118 -0.90 16.82 5.65
CA ASP A 118 0.53 17.15 5.84
C ASP A 118 1.43 15.91 5.95
N THR A 119 0.82 14.72 6.05
CA THR A 119 1.52 13.42 6.07
C THR A 119 1.26 12.67 4.78
N THR A 120 2.34 12.18 4.15
CA THR A 120 2.30 11.35 2.95
C THR A 120 3.08 10.06 3.17
N PHE A 121 2.43 8.93 2.89
CA PHE A 121 3.10 7.64 2.76
C PHE A 121 3.42 7.34 1.30
N ILE A 122 4.63 6.85 1.05
CA ILE A 122 5.05 6.30 -0.23
C ILE A 122 5.22 4.80 -0.06
N THR A 123 4.42 4.00 -0.75
CA THR A 123 4.39 2.54 -0.56
C THR A 123 4.97 1.81 -1.74
N PHE A 124 5.75 0.77 -1.48
CA PHE A 124 6.28 -0.12 -2.50
C PHE A 124 5.71 -1.53 -2.33
N ASN A 125 5.16 -2.07 -3.40
CA ASN A 125 4.60 -3.43 -3.37
C ASN A 125 5.70 -4.51 -3.36
N SER A 126 5.31 -5.72 -2.95
CA SER A 126 6.22 -6.86 -2.81
C SER A 126 6.55 -7.54 -4.15
N ALA A 127 7.41 -8.56 -4.12
CA ALA A 127 7.87 -9.27 -5.32
C ALA A 127 6.74 -9.89 -6.16
N HIS A 128 5.63 -10.29 -5.52
CA HIS A 128 4.54 -11.06 -6.14
C HIS A 128 3.37 -10.21 -6.63
N THR A 129 3.55 -8.91 -6.80
CA THR A 129 2.53 -7.98 -7.31
C THR A 129 2.89 -7.44 -8.69
N ASP A 130 1.97 -6.69 -9.28
CA ASP A 130 2.14 -5.98 -10.55
C ASP A 130 1.58 -4.53 -10.49
N LYS A 131 1.51 -3.84 -11.63
CA LYS A 131 1.02 -2.46 -11.76
C LYS A 131 -0.47 -2.32 -11.45
N SER A 132 -1.24 -3.41 -11.58
CA SER A 132 -2.67 -3.44 -11.30
C SER A 132 -3.01 -3.82 -9.86
N SER A 133 -2.02 -4.28 -9.09
CA SER A 133 -2.22 -4.65 -7.68
C SER A 133 -2.54 -3.44 -6.81
N ASP A 134 -3.36 -3.64 -5.77
CA ASP A 134 -3.62 -2.63 -4.74
C ASP A 134 -2.31 -2.07 -4.14
N PRO A 135 -2.27 -0.78 -3.76
CA PRO A 135 -1.18 -0.23 -2.98
C PRO A 135 -0.95 -1.03 -1.69
N PHE A 136 0.31 -1.33 -1.38
CA PHE A 136 0.66 -1.97 -0.13
C PHE A 136 0.22 -1.13 1.08
N GLY A 137 -0.68 -1.66 1.91
CA GLY A 137 -1.20 -0.95 3.08
C GLY A 137 -2.13 0.22 2.76
N GLY A 138 -2.56 0.40 1.51
CA GLY A 138 -3.30 1.59 1.07
C GLY A 138 -4.60 1.83 1.85
N GLY A 139 -5.37 0.77 2.14
CA GLY A 139 -6.60 0.90 2.94
C GLY A 139 -6.34 1.41 4.35
N PHE A 140 -5.28 0.94 5.01
CA PHE A 140 -4.89 1.46 6.32
C PHE A 140 -4.44 2.92 6.23
N ILE A 141 -3.51 3.24 5.34
CA ILE A 141 -2.96 4.60 5.20
C ILE A 141 -4.07 5.62 4.92
N LEU A 142 -4.95 5.31 3.97
CA LEU A 142 -6.04 6.20 3.61
C LEU A 142 -7.08 6.33 4.73
N SER A 143 -7.34 5.25 5.49
CA SER A 143 -8.20 5.30 6.69
C SER A 143 -7.68 6.21 7.80
N GLN A 144 -6.38 6.48 7.84
CA GLN A 144 -5.79 7.44 8.78
C GLN A 144 -5.86 8.89 8.29
N GLY A 145 -6.46 9.13 7.12
CA GLY A 145 -6.54 10.46 6.50
C GLY A 145 -5.23 10.93 5.86
N TRP A 146 -4.21 10.07 5.75
CA TRP A 146 -2.93 10.43 5.15
C TRP A 146 -2.95 10.35 3.62
N ASN A 147 -2.11 11.13 2.95
CA ASN A 147 -1.92 10.96 1.51
C ASN A 147 -1.16 9.66 1.23
N LEU A 148 -1.36 9.11 0.05
CA LEU A 148 -0.66 7.90 -0.40
C LEU A 148 -0.08 8.10 -1.80
N ILE A 149 1.22 7.85 -1.95
CA ILE A 149 1.86 7.66 -3.24
C ILE A 149 2.21 6.18 -3.37
N SER A 150 1.61 5.51 -4.36
CA SER A 150 1.77 4.09 -4.61
C SER A 150 2.77 3.85 -5.72
N VAL A 151 3.85 3.12 -5.44
CA VAL A 151 4.88 2.75 -6.42
C VAL A 151 4.74 1.25 -6.74
N ARG A 152 4.15 0.94 -7.89
CA ARG A 152 3.88 -0.42 -8.34
C ARG A 152 4.81 -0.79 -9.47
N LYS A 153 5.33 -2.00 -9.46
CA LYS A 153 6.18 -2.54 -10.53
C LYS A 153 5.37 -3.39 -11.48
N HIS A 154 5.86 -3.60 -12.69
CA HIS A 154 5.41 -4.69 -13.55
C HIS A 154 5.89 -6.04 -12.99
N ASN A 155 5.15 -7.10 -13.29
CA ASN A 155 5.59 -8.44 -12.96
C ASN A 155 6.95 -8.69 -13.64
N ARG A 156 7.93 -9.21 -12.91
CA ARG A 156 9.33 -9.43 -13.39
C ARG A 156 10.23 -8.19 -13.49
N ASN A 157 9.92 -7.03 -12.90
CA ASN A 157 10.92 -5.96 -12.78
C ASN A 157 11.00 -5.47 -11.32
N PRO A 158 12.03 -5.83 -10.51
CA PRO A 158 12.13 -5.39 -9.14
C PRO A 158 12.61 -3.92 -9.04
N TYR A 159 11.87 -3.02 -9.67
CA TYR A 159 12.08 -1.58 -9.75
C TYR A 159 13.40 -1.14 -10.41
N GLN A 160 14.04 -2.00 -11.22
CA GLN A 160 15.36 -1.73 -11.82
C GLN A 160 15.33 -0.60 -12.87
N GLU A 161 14.17 -0.29 -13.46
CA GLU A 161 14.01 0.79 -14.45
C GLU A 161 13.60 2.13 -13.83
N LEU A 162 13.40 2.16 -12.51
CA LEU A 162 13.13 3.41 -11.80
C LEU A 162 14.45 3.95 -11.25
N SER A 163 15.00 5.00 -11.85
CA SER A 163 16.21 5.62 -11.30
C SER A 163 15.88 6.45 -10.05
N LEU A 164 16.87 6.67 -9.18
CA LEU A 164 16.73 7.57 -8.02
C LEU A 164 16.35 8.99 -8.44
N GLN A 165 16.91 9.47 -9.55
CA GLN A 165 16.62 10.80 -10.09
C GLN A 165 15.18 10.89 -10.60
N ASN A 166 14.74 9.93 -11.43
CA ASN A 166 13.35 9.89 -11.92
C ASN A 166 12.35 9.83 -10.76
N PHE A 167 12.63 8.99 -9.75
CA PHE A 167 11.78 8.93 -8.57
C PHE A 167 11.72 10.27 -7.83
N LYS A 168 12.87 10.94 -7.64
CA LYS A 168 12.92 12.26 -7.00
C LYS A 168 12.15 13.31 -7.79
N ASP A 169 12.29 13.34 -9.11
CA ASP A 169 11.65 14.34 -9.96
C ASP A 169 10.13 14.17 -10.00
N ILE A 170 9.65 12.91 -9.97
CA ILE A 170 8.22 12.60 -9.97
C ILE A 170 7.59 12.84 -8.59
N VAL A 171 8.23 12.35 -7.52
CA VAL A 171 7.64 12.30 -6.18
C VAL A 171 7.98 13.54 -5.34
N GLY A 172 9.18 14.10 -5.51
CA GLY A 172 9.69 15.23 -4.73
C GLY A 172 8.73 16.42 -4.67
N PRO A 173 8.20 16.91 -5.80
CA PRO A 173 7.24 18.02 -5.80
C PRO A 173 5.96 17.75 -4.99
N LYS A 174 5.49 16.49 -4.95
CA LYS A 174 4.24 16.10 -4.26
C LYS A 174 4.40 15.97 -2.74
N VAL A 175 5.64 15.80 -2.28
CA VAL A 175 5.96 15.57 -0.86
C VAL A 175 6.80 16.68 -0.24
N SER A 176 7.09 17.74 -1.00
CA SER A 176 7.78 18.93 -0.49
C SER A 176 7.02 19.48 0.72
N GLN A 177 7.75 19.79 1.80
CA GLN A 177 7.21 20.33 3.06
C GLN A 177 6.25 19.40 3.84
N LYS A 178 6.07 18.14 3.43
CA LYS A 178 5.24 17.16 4.14
C LYS A 178 6.08 16.28 5.07
N LYS A 179 5.43 15.65 6.05
CA LYS A 179 5.98 14.48 6.76
C LYS A 179 5.90 13.28 5.84
N VAL A 180 7.06 12.76 5.43
CA VAL A 180 7.14 11.69 4.42
C VAL A 180 7.53 10.38 5.08
N PHE A 181 6.80 9.31 4.76
CA PHE A 181 7.12 7.95 5.16
C PHE A 181 7.31 7.08 3.92
N THR A 182 8.33 6.23 3.88
CA THR A 182 8.35 5.11 2.93
C THR A 182 8.01 3.82 3.65
N TYR A 183 7.16 3.00 3.03
CA TYR A 183 6.64 1.78 3.65
C TYR A 183 6.56 0.60 2.68
N GLY A 184 7.04 -0.56 3.12
CA GLY A 184 6.98 -1.78 2.32
C GLY A 184 7.53 -3.00 3.03
N THR A 185 7.30 -4.17 2.43
CA THR A 185 7.84 -5.46 2.93
C THR A 185 8.59 -6.22 1.83
N SER A 186 9.58 -7.03 2.22
CA SER A 186 10.40 -7.82 1.29
C SER A 186 11.07 -6.91 0.24
N LEU A 187 10.76 -7.10 -1.04
CA LEU A 187 11.15 -6.19 -2.12
C LEU A 187 10.72 -4.74 -1.84
N GLY A 188 9.49 -4.52 -1.38
CA GLY A 188 8.99 -3.19 -1.05
C GLY A 188 9.73 -2.58 0.14
N GLY A 189 10.19 -3.40 1.09
CA GLY A 189 11.00 -2.94 2.22
C GLY A 189 12.39 -2.49 1.76
N TYR A 190 13.02 -3.24 0.86
CA TYR A 190 14.27 -2.82 0.21
C TYR A 190 14.08 -1.51 -0.57
N SER A 191 13.03 -1.40 -1.40
CA SER A 191 12.75 -0.19 -2.17
C SER A 191 12.49 1.02 -1.26
N SER A 192 11.78 0.82 -0.15
CA SER A 192 11.54 1.89 0.84
C SER A 192 12.84 2.48 1.39
N ILE A 193 13.86 1.64 1.61
CA ILE A 193 15.19 2.05 2.05
C ILE A 193 15.97 2.72 0.91
N TYR A 194 15.95 2.12 -0.29
CA TYR A 194 16.71 2.58 -1.45
C TYR A 194 16.25 3.97 -1.92
N TYR A 195 14.94 4.19 -2.01
CA TYR A 195 14.35 5.45 -2.49
C TYR A 195 14.06 6.45 -1.36
N GLY A 196 13.96 6.03 -0.09
CA GLY A 196 13.53 6.92 1.00
C GLY A 196 14.45 8.11 1.23
N GLY A 197 15.75 7.97 0.97
CA GLY A 197 16.71 9.06 1.19
C GLY A 197 16.54 10.24 0.24
N VAL A 198 16.14 10.02 -1.03
CA VAL A 198 16.02 11.12 -2.00
C VAL A 198 14.83 12.05 -1.76
N VAL A 199 13.86 11.59 -0.96
CA VAL A 199 12.69 12.36 -0.49
C VAL A 199 12.75 12.62 1.02
N ASN A 200 13.90 12.37 1.65
CA ASN A 200 14.13 12.53 3.08
C ASN A 200 13.03 11.91 3.97
N ALA A 201 12.58 10.70 3.65
CA ALA A 201 11.48 10.05 4.36
C ALA A 201 11.92 9.37 5.67
N THR A 202 11.01 9.26 6.64
CA THR A 202 11.09 8.23 7.68
C THR A 202 10.83 6.87 7.02
N ILE A 203 11.75 5.92 7.16
CA ILE A 203 11.69 4.65 6.45
C ILE A 203 11.14 3.56 7.38
N ILE A 204 10.10 2.84 6.95
CA ILE A 204 9.55 1.68 7.66
C ILE A 204 9.64 0.47 6.72
N ALA A 205 10.54 -0.47 7.02
CA ALA A 205 10.83 -1.60 6.14
C ALA A 205 10.65 -2.94 6.86
N GLY A 206 9.72 -3.77 6.36
CA GLY A 206 9.52 -5.13 6.81
C GLY A 206 10.37 -6.14 6.04
N ALA A 207 11.19 -6.93 6.72
CA ALA A 207 12.06 -7.98 6.17
C ALA A 207 12.70 -7.59 4.81
N PRO A 208 13.38 -6.44 4.73
CA PRO A 208 13.80 -5.87 3.45
C PRO A 208 14.76 -6.79 2.72
N LYS A 209 14.48 -7.07 1.44
CA LYS A 209 15.27 -8.00 0.62
C LYS A 209 15.12 -7.71 -0.87
N LEU A 210 16.22 -7.76 -1.60
CA LEU A 210 16.22 -7.77 -3.06
C LEU A 210 16.76 -9.11 -3.58
N SER A 211 15.86 -9.98 -4.04
CA SER A 211 16.21 -11.33 -4.50
C SER A 211 17.14 -11.36 -5.73
N LEU A 212 17.27 -10.24 -6.45
CA LEU A 212 18.21 -10.10 -7.57
C LEU A 212 19.67 -10.14 -7.07
N ILE A 213 19.96 -9.51 -5.93
CA ILE A 213 21.30 -9.50 -5.33
C ILE A 213 21.69 -10.88 -4.80
N THR A 214 20.72 -11.63 -4.25
CA THR A 214 20.99 -12.95 -3.67
C THR A 214 21.02 -14.06 -4.72
N ASN A 215 20.70 -13.76 -5.99
CA ASN A 215 20.53 -14.71 -7.10
C ASN A 215 19.65 -15.93 -6.74
N SER A 216 18.78 -15.78 -5.75
CA SER A 216 18.03 -16.89 -5.16
C SER A 216 16.69 -17.11 -5.85
N ASN A 217 16.28 -16.21 -6.76
CA ASN A 217 15.03 -16.31 -7.49
C ASN A 217 15.30 -16.44 -8.99
N ILE A 218 15.00 -17.62 -9.54
CA ILE A 218 15.18 -17.92 -10.97
C ILE A 218 14.44 -16.94 -11.89
N ARG A 219 13.34 -16.34 -11.41
CA ARG A 219 12.54 -15.36 -12.16
C ARG A 219 13.29 -14.07 -12.49
N TYR A 220 14.37 -13.76 -11.78
CA TYR A 220 15.10 -12.51 -11.94
C TYR A 220 16.49 -12.69 -12.57
N ARG A 221 16.87 -13.92 -12.95
CA ARG A 221 18.23 -14.20 -13.49
C ARG A 221 18.57 -13.48 -14.79
N HIS A 222 17.56 -13.11 -15.57
CA HIS A 222 17.72 -12.41 -16.85
C HIS A 222 17.64 -10.89 -16.73
N ILE A 223 17.46 -10.36 -15.51
CA ILE A 223 17.29 -8.93 -15.28
C ILE A 223 18.66 -8.34 -14.96
N GLU A 224 19.03 -7.29 -15.67
CA GLU A 224 20.21 -6.49 -15.35
C GLU A 224 20.03 -5.79 -14.00
N TYR A 225 21.03 -5.92 -13.13
CA TYR A 225 21.06 -5.20 -11.85
C TYR A 225 21.56 -3.77 -12.07
N LYS A 226 20.64 -2.79 -11.99
CA LYS A 226 20.89 -1.37 -12.28
C LYS A 226 21.04 -0.50 -11.05
N HIS A 227 20.54 -0.96 -9.90
CA HIS A 227 20.61 -0.19 -8.66
C HIS A 227 22.06 -0.04 -8.18
N ILE A 228 22.45 1.16 -7.76
CA ILE A 228 23.71 1.36 -7.05
C ILE A 228 23.63 0.76 -5.63
N SER A 229 24.75 0.68 -4.92
CA SER A 229 24.71 0.23 -3.52
C SER A 229 23.94 1.24 -2.66
N ILE A 230 23.17 0.75 -1.68
CA ILE A 230 22.49 1.61 -0.70
C ILE A 230 23.49 2.54 -0.01
N LYS A 231 24.75 2.13 0.22
CA LYS A 231 25.78 3.00 0.81
C LYS A 231 26.05 4.26 -0.03
N ASP A 232 25.88 4.18 -1.35
CA ASP A 232 26.22 5.24 -2.31
C ASP A 232 25.00 6.11 -2.68
N THR A 233 23.80 5.82 -2.14
CA THR A 233 22.61 6.64 -2.35
C THR A 233 22.60 7.90 -1.47
N ILE A 234 21.72 8.86 -1.78
CA ILE A 234 21.34 9.91 -0.83
C ILE A 234 20.69 9.25 0.40
N LYS A 235 21.01 9.73 1.61
CA LYS A 235 20.50 9.21 2.88
C LYS A 235 19.43 10.12 3.44
N SER A 236 18.41 9.51 4.03
CA SER A 236 17.45 10.24 4.86
C SER A 236 18.13 10.67 6.17
N ILE A 237 17.81 11.88 6.63
CA ILE A 237 18.15 12.32 8.00
C ILE A 237 17.12 11.82 9.02
N ASN A 238 15.97 11.33 8.56
CA ASN A 238 14.91 10.81 9.40
C ASN A 238 15.15 9.34 9.81
N PRO A 239 14.45 8.84 10.85
CA PRO A 239 14.63 7.48 11.33
C PRO A 239 14.39 6.40 10.26
N VAL A 240 15.14 5.30 10.40
CA VAL A 240 14.96 4.06 9.62
C VAL A 240 14.57 2.94 10.57
N TYR A 241 13.37 2.41 10.42
CA TYR A 241 12.82 1.31 11.20
C TYR A 241 12.83 0.02 10.37
N ILE A 242 13.49 -1.01 10.88
CA ILE A 242 13.59 -2.33 10.23
C ILE A 242 12.87 -3.36 11.10
N ILE A 243 11.71 -3.80 10.61
CA ILE A 243 10.94 -4.89 11.22
C ILE A 243 11.45 -6.19 10.61
N TYR A 244 11.94 -7.13 11.42
CA TYR A 244 12.59 -8.35 10.89
C TYR A 244 12.49 -9.51 11.87
N ASP A 245 12.63 -10.74 11.38
CA ASP A 245 12.78 -11.92 12.24
C ASP A 245 14.28 -12.19 12.46
N PRO A 246 14.79 -12.07 13.70
CA PRO A 246 16.20 -12.33 13.98
C PRO A 246 16.63 -13.78 13.76
N LEU A 247 15.68 -14.73 13.64
CA LEU A 247 15.96 -16.15 13.41
C LEU A 247 16.18 -16.47 11.92
N VAL A 248 15.88 -15.54 11.01
CA VAL A 248 16.07 -15.74 9.56
C VAL A 248 17.44 -15.22 9.13
N SER A 249 18.44 -16.10 9.17
CA SER A 249 19.84 -15.77 8.85
C SER A 249 20.01 -15.07 7.50
N GLY A 250 19.27 -15.50 6.47
CA GLY A 250 19.33 -14.90 5.14
C GLY A 250 18.92 -13.41 5.11
N ASP A 251 17.90 -13.04 5.88
CA ASP A 251 17.43 -11.66 5.94
C ASP A 251 18.35 -10.81 6.83
N VAL A 252 18.80 -11.38 7.96
CA VAL A 252 19.81 -10.75 8.84
C VAL A 252 21.09 -10.44 8.07
N ASN A 253 21.57 -11.39 7.26
CA ASN A 253 22.78 -11.21 6.46
C ASN A 253 22.58 -10.15 5.38
N PHE A 254 21.41 -10.11 4.72
CA PHE A 254 21.10 -9.07 3.75
C PHE A 254 21.11 -7.68 4.40
N ILE A 255 20.43 -7.53 5.55
CA ILE A 255 20.41 -6.30 6.34
C ILE A 255 21.83 -5.84 6.69
N LYS A 256 22.64 -6.73 7.28
CA LYS A 256 24.01 -6.41 7.70
C LYS A 256 24.89 -5.96 6.53
N LYS A 257 24.82 -6.68 5.41
CA LYS A 257 25.70 -6.44 4.25
C LYS A 257 25.28 -5.21 3.43
N HIS A 258 23.98 -5.05 3.19
CA HIS A 258 23.47 -4.10 2.20
C HIS A 258 22.80 -2.87 2.82
N ILE A 259 22.17 -2.99 3.98
CA ILE A 259 21.39 -1.89 4.57
C ILE A 259 22.23 -1.12 5.59
N LEU A 260 22.89 -1.81 6.52
CA LEU A 260 23.69 -1.16 7.56
C LEU A 260 24.90 -0.39 7.04
N SER A 261 25.38 -0.72 5.83
CA SER A 261 26.44 0.07 5.16
C SER A 261 25.98 1.47 4.75
N GLY A 262 24.68 1.68 4.56
CA GLY A 262 24.10 3.00 4.30
C GLY A 262 23.38 3.64 5.49
N TYR A 263 22.80 2.83 6.36
CA TYR A 263 22.03 3.28 7.53
C TYR A 263 22.52 2.58 8.81
N PRO A 264 23.71 2.94 9.32
CA PRO A 264 24.31 2.29 10.49
C PRO A 264 23.50 2.50 11.79
N GLN A 265 22.69 3.58 11.85
CA GLN A 265 21.83 3.93 12.98
C GLN A 265 20.38 3.45 12.81
N ALA A 266 20.13 2.51 11.89
CA ALA A 266 18.79 1.94 11.73
C ALA A 266 18.32 1.27 13.03
N LYS A 267 17.04 1.47 13.36
CA LYS A 267 16.39 0.95 14.55
C LYS A 267 15.68 -0.37 14.20
N PHE A 268 15.86 -1.38 15.03
CA PHE A 268 15.42 -2.75 14.75
C PHE A 268 14.23 -3.17 15.62
N LEU A 269 13.19 -3.71 14.99
CA LEU A 269 11.99 -4.22 15.64
C LEU A 269 11.89 -5.75 15.41
N PRO A 270 12.28 -6.58 16.40
CA PRO A 270 12.38 -8.02 16.21
C PRO A 270 11.01 -8.72 16.31
N VAL A 271 10.59 -9.40 15.25
CA VAL A 271 9.38 -10.25 15.19
C VAL A 271 9.79 -11.72 15.16
N LYS A 272 10.10 -12.29 16.33
CA LYS A 272 10.53 -13.70 16.43
C LYS A 272 9.46 -14.64 15.90
N GLY A 273 9.86 -15.57 15.03
CA GLY A 273 8.94 -16.53 14.40
C GLY A 273 8.03 -15.92 13.33
N GLY A 274 8.29 -14.67 12.91
CA GLY A 274 7.62 -14.04 11.78
C GLY A 274 8.14 -14.53 10.42
N THR A 275 9.28 -15.23 10.40
CA THR A 275 10.01 -15.65 9.20
C THR A 275 10.29 -14.45 8.27
N HIS A 276 10.30 -14.63 6.95
CA HIS A 276 10.36 -13.53 5.99
C HIS A 276 9.05 -12.71 5.94
N LEU A 277 7.96 -13.24 6.50
CA LEU A 277 6.60 -12.67 6.43
C LEU A 277 6.25 -11.84 7.67
N VAL A 278 7.20 -11.06 8.20
CA VAL A 278 7.03 -10.33 9.47
C VAL A 278 5.81 -9.42 9.51
N ILE A 279 5.51 -8.69 8.42
CA ILE A 279 4.32 -7.83 8.37
C ILE A 279 3.03 -8.66 8.39
N LYS A 280 3.01 -9.79 7.69
CA LYS A 280 1.88 -10.72 7.72
C LYS A 280 1.68 -11.27 9.14
N LYS A 281 2.77 -11.61 9.84
CA LYS A 281 2.70 -12.08 11.23
C LYS A 281 2.10 -11.03 12.16
N LEU A 282 2.50 -9.76 12.03
CA LEU A 282 1.93 -8.66 12.81
C LEU A 282 0.45 -8.41 12.47
N LEU A 283 0.06 -8.61 11.20
CA LEU A 283 -1.33 -8.54 10.76
C LEU A 283 -2.17 -9.69 11.35
N GLU A 284 -1.67 -10.92 11.31
CA GLU A 284 -2.32 -12.10 11.91
C GLU A 284 -2.53 -11.95 13.42
N LYS A 285 -1.62 -11.23 14.10
CA LYS A 285 -1.75 -10.88 15.52
C LYS A 285 -2.63 -9.66 15.79
N GLY A 286 -3.09 -8.95 14.76
CA GLY A 286 -3.91 -7.74 14.92
C GLY A 286 -3.18 -6.50 15.45
N ILE A 287 -1.84 -6.51 15.52
CA ILE A 287 -1.05 -5.43 16.13
C ILE A 287 -0.37 -4.51 15.12
N ILE A 288 -0.44 -4.81 13.81
CA ILE A 288 0.28 -4.05 12.79
C ILE A 288 -0.15 -2.57 12.72
N LYS A 289 -1.45 -2.28 12.85
CA LYS A 289 -1.97 -0.90 12.73
C LYS A 289 -1.37 0.01 13.79
N ASP A 290 -1.50 -0.40 15.05
CA ASP A 290 -0.96 0.35 16.18
C ASP A 290 0.57 0.44 16.11
N THR A 291 1.25 -0.65 15.69
CA THR A 291 2.71 -0.63 15.51
C THR A 291 3.13 0.45 14.51
N ILE A 292 2.45 0.58 13.36
CA ILE A 292 2.79 1.61 12.37
C ILE A 292 2.46 3.01 12.90
N ILE A 293 1.35 3.19 13.62
CA ILE A 293 1.01 4.47 14.27
C ILE A 293 2.10 4.87 15.28
N ASP A 294 2.55 3.92 16.11
CA ASP A 294 3.63 4.15 17.07
C ASP A 294 4.91 4.59 16.35
N LEU A 295 5.26 3.97 15.21
CA LEU A 295 6.43 4.37 14.40
C LEU A 295 6.26 5.76 13.77
N VAL A 296 5.06 6.11 13.29
CA VAL A 296 4.74 7.46 12.76
C VAL A 296 4.95 8.53 13.82
N ASN A 297 4.59 8.22 15.06
CA ASN A 297 4.76 9.11 16.22
C ASN A 297 6.17 9.04 16.85
N ASN A 298 7.10 8.30 16.25
CA ASN A 298 8.44 8.03 16.78
C ASN A 298 8.47 7.31 18.15
N ASN A 299 7.40 6.63 18.52
CA ASN A 299 7.25 5.84 19.74
C ASN A 299 7.77 4.41 19.56
N ILE A 300 9.06 4.27 19.24
CA ILE A 300 9.66 2.94 18.99
C ILE A 300 9.56 1.99 20.20
N PHE A 301 9.61 2.52 21.41
CA PHE A 301 9.50 1.73 22.63
C PHE A 301 8.15 1.01 22.68
N GLU A 302 7.04 1.73 22.46
CA GLU A 302 5.69 1.15 22.42
C GLU A 302 5.53 0.14 21.29
N ALA A 303 6.01 0.48 20.08
CA ALA A 303 5.99 -0.43 18.95
C ALA A 303 6.72 -1.75 19.26
N THR A 304 7.87 -1.66 19.91
CA THR A 304 8.71 -2.82 20.24
C THR A 304 8.11 -3.64 21.38
N ASN A 305 7.61 -2.97 22.44
CA ASN A 305 6.94 -3.62 23.56
C ASN A 305 5.74 -4.44 23.06
N ARG A 306 4.89 -3.82 22.23
CA ARG A 306 3.72 -4.46 21.61
C ARG A 306 4.08 -5.72 20.82
N ILE A 307 5.16 -5.68 20.03
CA ILE A 307 5.63 -6.84 19.27
C ILE A 307 6.07 -7.96 20.20
N ILE A 308 6.82 -7.64 21.26
CA ILE A 308 7.40 -8.62 22.19
C ILE A 308 6.33 -9.28 23.08
N THR A 309 5.31 -8.53 23.52
CA THR A 309 4.27 -9.03 24.42
C THR A 309 3.12 -9.75 23.71
N SER A 310 3.00 -9.60 22.38
CA SER A 310 2.04 -10.31 21.53
C SER A 310 2.47 -11.73 21.19
#